data_AF-A0A832Q6W7-F1
#
_entry.id   AF-A0A832Q6W7-F1
#
_cell.length_a   1.000
_cell.length_b   1.000
_cell.length_c   1.000
_cell.angle_alpha   90.00
_cell.angle_beta   90.00
_cell.angle_gamma   90.00
#
_symmetry.space_group_name_H-M   'P 1'
#
loop_
_entity.id
_entity.type
_entity.pdbx_description
1 polymer ?
#
loop_
_entity_poly.entity_id
_entity_poly.type
_entity_poly.pdbx_seq_one_letter_code
_entity_poly.pdbx_strand_id
1 'polypeptide(L)'
;IIDSLTQKKMVEVSVIKNEEGVFEEYISIDPLYEKITYLIADINNKLNEREKEKTSKNIFEAFEKEFSRSLSPMEYEIIMKWIEEGFREEIILEALKEAILNDVRSLRYIDRILIEWRNKKLDTIEKIREYSKNYKLRSDFEDTDNEEEIFHYNWLDNE
;
A
#
# COMPACT_ATOMS: atom_id res chain seq x y z
N ILE A 1 20.13 -42.87 -2.28
CA ILE A 1 19.97 -41.39 -2.22
C ILE A 1 19.00 -40.93 -3.30
N ILE A 2 19.22 -41.29 -4.57
CA ILE A 2 18.32 -40.95 -5.69
C ILE A 2 16.88 -41.45 -5.45
N ASP A 3 16.70 -42.70 -5.02
CA ASP A 3 15.35 -43.24 -4.68
C ASP A 3 14.59 -42.40 -3.65
N SER A 4 15.30 -41.83 -2.67
CA SER A 4 14.70 -40.96 -1.65
C SER A 4 14.27 -39.61 -2.24
N LEU A 5 15.02 -39.09 -3.22
CA LEU A 5 14.70 -37.86 -3.93
C LEU A 5 13.54 -38.06 -4.92
N THR A 6 13.46 -39.23 -5.55
CA THR A 6 12.34 -39.63 -6.42
C THR A 6 11.06 -39.82 -5.61
N GLN A 7 11.12 -40.50 -4.45
CA GLN A 7 9.99 -40.65 -3.54
C GLN A 7 9.46 -39.31 -3.03
N LYS A 8 10.37 -38.36 -2.77
CA LYS A 8 10.00 -36.99 -2.37
C LYS A 8 9.52 -36.12 -3.54
N LYS A 9 9.40 -36.66 -4.76
CA LYS A 9 9.11 -35.92 -6.00
C LYS A 9 9.99 -34.68 -6.15
N MET A 10 11.28 -34.82 -5.86
CA MET A 10 12.27 -33.76 -6.06
C MET A 10 13.03 -33.96 -7.36
N VAL A 11 13.10 -35.21 -7.83
CA VAL A 11 13.89 -35.60 -8.98
C VAL A 11 13.13 -36.68 -9.74
N GLU A 12 13.14 -36.62 -11.07
CA GLU A 12 12.59 -37.64 -11.95
C GLU A 12 13.74 -38.35 -12.67
N VAL A 13 13.68 -39.67 -12.75
CA VAL A 13 14.69 -40.47 -13.45
C VAL A 13 14.02 -41.14 -14.65
N SER A 14 14.53 -40.89 -15.84
CA SER A 14 14.04 -41.47 -17.09
C SER A 14 15.15 -42.28 -17.78
N VAL A 15 14.79 -43.43 -18.34
CA VAL A 15 15.74 -44.31 -19.05
C VAL A 15 15.39 -44.26 -20.53
N ILE A 16 16.36 -43.86 -21.36
CA ILE A 16 16.21 -43.75 -22.81
C ILE A 16 17.17 -44.73 -23.47
N LYS A 17 16.72 -45.43 -24.51
CA LYS A 17 17.57 -46.33 -25.29
C LYS A 17 18.11 -45.59 -26.49
N ASN A 18 19.43 -45.48 -26.60
CA ASN A 18 20.10 -44.81 -27.70
C ASN A 18 20.07 -45.66 -28.98
N GLU A 19 20.39 -45.02 -30.11
CA GLU A 19 20.45 -45.66 -31.43
C GLU A 19 21.45 -46.84 -31.48
N GLU A 20 22.46 -46.83 -30.61
CA GLU A 20 23.46 -47.90 -30.45
C GLU A 20 22.99 -49.05 -29.53
N GLY A 21 21.76 -48.98 -29.02
CA GLY A 21 21.19 -49.99 -28.14
C GLY A 21 21.61 -49.91 -26.67
N VAL A 22 22.40 -48.89 -26.30
CA VAL A 22 22.81 -48.59 -24.93
C VAL A 22 21.68 -47.86 -24.19
N PHE A 23 21.45 -48.21 -22.93
CA PHE A 23 20.51 -47.50 -22.06
C PHE A 23 21.22 -46.35 -21.35
N GLU A 24 20.66 -45.15 -21.47
CA GLU A 24 21.11 -43.97 -20.75
C GLU A 24 20.09 -43.56 -19.69
N GLU A 25 20.60 -43.17 -18.52
CA GLU A 25 19.79 -42.67 -17.41
C GLU A 25 19.89 -41.15 -17.36
N TYR A 26 18.73 -40.50 -17.44
CA TYR A 26 18.58 -39.05 -17.33
C TYR A 26 17.92 -38.71 -16.01
N ILE A 27 18.47 -37.70 -15.33
CA ILE A 27 17.96 -37.20 -14.05
C ILE A 27 17.43 -35.79 -14.29
N SER A 28 16.10 -35.63 -14.26
CA SER A 28 15.46 -34.32 -14.30
C SER A 28 15.24 -33.77 -12.90
N ILE A 29 15.54 -32.48 -12.73
CA ILE A 29 15.31 -31.70 -11.51
C ILE A 29 14.11 -30.74 -11.67
N ASP A 30 13.34 -30.86 -12.74
CA ASP A 30 12.14 -30.05 -12.99
C ASP A 30 11.13 -30.10 -11.82
N PRO A 31 10.87 -31.27 -11.20
CA PRO A 31 9.95 -31.34 -10.05
C PRO A 31 10.42 -30.52 -8.83
N LEU A 32 11.73 -30.34 -8.68
CA LEU A 32 12.29 -29.48 -7.64
C LEU A 32 12.07 -28.00 -7.98
N TYR A 33 12.33 -27.60 -9.23
CA TYR A 33 12.14 -26.22 -9.67
C TYR A 33 10.69 -25.76 -9.56
N GLU A 34 9.73 -26.61 -9.92
CA GLU A 34 8.30 -26.32 -9.76
C GLU A 34 7.95 -26.04 -8.29
N LYS A 35 8.47 -26.86 -7.37
CA LYS A 35 8.26 -26.67 -5.93
C LYS A 35 8.90 -25.40 -5.41
N ILE A 36 10.14 -25.11 -5.82
CA ILE A 36 10.83 -23.86 -5.43
C ILE A 36 10.02 -22.66 -5.93
N THR A 37 9.54 -22.70 -7.17
CA THR A 37 8.73 -21.62 -7.76
C THR A 37 7.44 -21.40 -6.98
N TYR A 38 6.74 -22.48 -6.61
CA TYR A 38 5.55 -22.41 -5.76
C TYR A 38 5.86 -21.81 -4.38
N LEU A 39 6.95 -22.24 -3.75
CA LEU A 39 7.38 -21.72 -2.44
C LEU A 39 7.74 -20.23 -2.52
N ILE A 40 8.46 -19.80 -3.55
CA ILE A 40 8.79 -18.38 -3.76
C ILE A 40 7.52 -17.55 -3.95
N ALA A 41 6.55 -18.04 -4.72
CA ALA A 41 5.27 -17.36 -4.91
C ALA A 41 4.49 -17.21 -3.58
N ASP A 42 4.42 -18.27 -2.78
CA ASP A 42 3.79 -18.24 -1.44
C ASP A 42 4.51 -17.28 -0.48
N ILE A 43 5.85 -17.27 -0.48
CA ILE A 43 6.64 -16.34 0.32
C ILE A 43 6.34 -14.89 -0.08
N ASN A 44 6.33 -14.59 -1.39
CA ASN A 44 6.07 -13.24 -1.88
C ASN A 44 4.66 -12.77 -1.53
N ASN A 45 3.65 -13.65 -1.64
CA ASN A 45 2.28 -13.31 -1.24
C ASN A 45 2.20 -12.98 0.26
N LYS A 46 2.82 -13.79 1.12
CA LYS A 46 2.89 -13.53 2.57
C LYS A 46 3.65 -12.26 2.93
N LEU A 47 4.70 -11.92 2.17
CA LEU A 47 5.43 -10.66 2.37
C LEU A 47 4.55 -9.46 2.00
N ASN A 48 3.85 -9.51 0.86
CA ASN A 48 2.94 -8.46 0.44
C ASN A 48 1.79 -8.24 1.44
N GLU A 49 1.23 -9.30 2.01
CA GLU A 49 0.20 -9.21 3.05
C GLU A 49 0.74 -8.56 4.32
N ARG A 50 1.94 -8.95 4.78
CA ARG A 50 2.58 -8.35 5.96
C ARG A 50 2.97 -6.89 5.74
N GLU A 51 3.38 -6.52 4.54
CA GLU A 51 3.69 -5.13 4.18
C GLU A 51 2.42 -4.27 4.17
N LYS A 52 1.32 -4.78 3.61
CA LYS A 52 0.02 -4.11 3.68
C LYS A 52 -0.47 -3.93 5.12
N GLU A 53 -0.36 -4.96 5.96
CA GLU A 53 -0.73 -4.87 7.38
C GLU A 53 0.15 -3.92 8.19
N LYS A 54 1.45 -3.86 7.88
CA LYS A 54 2.38 -2.93 8.57
C LYS A 54 2.13 -1.49 8.15
N THR A 55 1.91 -1.25 6.87
CA THR A 55 1.67 0.11 6.35
C THR A 55 0.32 0.61 6.88
N SER A 56 -0.73 -0.23 6.82
CA SER A 56 -2.05 0.13 7.37
C SER A 56 -2.02 0.37 8.88
N LYS A 57 -1.31 -0.44 9.68
CA LYS A 57 -1.12 -0.15 11.11
C LYS A 57 -0.35 1.15 11.34
N ASN A 58 0.66 1.43 10.51
CA ASN A 58 1.49 2.63 10.63
C ASN A 58 0.69 3.92 10.44
N ILE A 59 -0.20 3.97 9.44
CA ILE A 59 -0.97 5.19 9.20
C ILE A 59 -1.91 5.50 10.38
N PHE A 60 -2.70 4.53 10.85
CA PHE A 60 -3.63 4.77 11.96
C PHE A 60 -2.91 5.11 13.26
N GLU A 61 -1.82 4.40 13.59
CA GLU A 61 -0.99 4.70 14.76
C GLU A 61 -0.40 6.12 14.69
N ALA A 62 0.01 6.58 13.51
CA ALA A 62 0.51 7.93 13.32
C ALA A 62 -0.58 8.99 13.59
N PHE A 63 -1.80 8.77 13.08
CA PHE A 63 -2.93 9.66 13.36
C PHE A 63 -3.28 9.68 14.85
N GLU A 64 -3.38 8.53 15.51
CA GLU A 64 -3.71 8.44 16.94
C GLU A 64 -2.67 9.14 17.81
N LYS A 65 -1.38 8.99 17.47
CA LYS A 65 -0.27 9.64 18.16
C LYS A 65 -0.36 11.16 18.06
N GLU A 66 -0.57 11.70 16.86
CA GLU A 66 -0.59 13.15 16.65
C GLU A 66 -1.88 13.82 17.16
N PHE A 67 -3.00 13.09 17.13
CA PHE A 67 -4.26 13.55 17.70
C PHE A 67 -4.32 13.36 19.23
N SER A 68 -3.36 12.63 19.81
CA SER A 68 -3.30 12.30 21.24
C SER A 68 -4.57 11.63 21.77
N ARG A 69 -5.26 10.88 20.90
CA ARG A 69 -6.48 10.12 21.21
C ARG A 69 -6.64 8.99 20.20
N SER A 70 -7.43 7.99 20.56
CA SER A 70 -7.87 6.97 19.60
C SER A 70 -8.78 7.57 18.53
N LEU A 71 -8.72 7.00 17.34
CA LEU A 71 -9.60 7.36 16.23
C LEU A 71 -10.99 6.74 16.45
N SER A 72 -12.02 7.50 16.12
CA SER A 72 -13.40 7.01 16.05
C SER A 72 -13.59 6.10 14.84
N PRO A 73 -14.53 5.13 14.87
CA PRO A 73 -14.85 4.29 13.70
C PRO A 73 -15.10 5.10 12.42
N MET A 74 -15.77 6.25 12.53
CA MET A 74 -16.01 7.15 11.39
C MET A 74 -14.71 7.75 10.84
N GLU A 75 -13.73 8.02 11.70
CA GLU A 75 -12.44 8.57 11.31
C GLU A 75 -11.57 7.53 10.61
N TYR A 76 -11.64 6.27 11.07
CA TYR A 76 -11.05 5.14 10.37
C TYR A 76 -11.60 5.00 8.95
N GLU A 77 -12.92 5.11 8.77
CA GLU A 77 -13.56 5.05 7.45
C GLU A 77 -13.10 6.19 6.53
N ILE A 78 -12.96 7.41 7.04
CA ILE A 78 -12.46 8.55 6.25
C ILE A 78 -11.03 8.29 5.76
N ILE A 79 -10.14 7.82 6.63
CA ILE A 79 -8.75 7.52 6.26
C ILE A 79 -8.69 6.37 5.24
N MET A 80 -9.49 5.33 5.43
CA MET A 80 -9.62 4.22 4.48
C MET A 80 -10.10 4.70 3.11
N LYS A 81 -11.08 5.60 3.08
CA LYS A 81 -11.59 6.18 1.84
C LYS A 81 -10.49 6.88 1.04
N TRP A 82 -9.59 7.62 1.67
CA TRP A 82 -8.46 8.23 0.95
C TRP A 82 -7.57 7.19 0.26
N ILE A 83 -7.32 6.06 0.92
CA ILE A 83 -6.54 4.95 0.36
C ILE A 83 -7.29 4.32 -0.82
N GLU A 84 -8.60 4.11 -0.70
CA GLU A 84 -9.45 3.58 -1.77
C GLU A 84 -9.53 4.49 -2.99
N GLU A 85 -9.54 5.82 -2.78
CA GLU A 85 -9.46 6.80 -3.86
C GLU A 85 -8.07 6.87 -4.52
N GLY A 86 -7.10 6.08 -4.05
CA GLY A 86 -5.78 5.92 -4.65
C GLY A 86 -4.72 6.89 -4.11
N PHE A 87 -4.96 7.55 -2.97
CA PHE A 87 -3.88 8.26 -2.29
C PHE A 87 -2.92 7.26 -1.65
N ARG A 88 -1.63 7.43 -1.91
CA ARG A 88 -0.59 6.65 -1.23
C ARG A 88 -0.54 7.07 0.24
N GLU A 89 -0.38 6.10 1.13
CA GLU A 89 -0.32 6.35 2.58
C GLU A 89 0.76 7.37 2.97
N GLU A 90 1.90 7.35 2.28
CA GLU A 90 2.98 8.34 2.47
C GLU A 90 2.52 9.79 2.22
N ILE A 91 1.64 9.99 1.24
CA ILE A 91 1.07 11.31 0.92
C ILE A 91 0.13 11.75 2.03
N ILE A 92 -0.71 10.83 2.52
CA ILE A 92 -1.65 11.11 3.62
C ILE A 92 -0.88 11.47 4.90
N LEU A 93 0.22 10.78 5.19
CA LEU A 93 1.09 11.11 6.32
C LEU A 93 1.78 12.48 6.19
N GLU A 94 2.20 12.87 4.99
CA GLU A 94 2.73 14.23 4.77
C GLU A 94 1.63 15.29 4.91
N ALA A 95 0.39 15.01 4.47
CA ALA A 95 -0.74 15.91 4.68
C ALA A 95 -1.09 16.07 6.17
N LEU A 96 -1.02 14.97 6.94
CA LEU A 96 -1.15 14.99 8.40
C LEU A 96 -0.08 15.89 9.04
N LYS A 97 1.19 15.77 8.64
CA LYS A 97 2.27 16.63 9.13
C LYS A 97 2.01 18.10 8.80
N GLU A 98 1.56 18.41 7.59
CA GLU A 98 1.22 19.78 7.18
C GLU A 98 0.08 20.34 8.05
N ALA A 99 -0.95 19.53 8.33
CA ALA A 99 -2.04 19.91 9.22
C ALA A 99 -1.57 20.25 10.63
N ILE A 100 -0.67 19.43 11.20
CA ILE A 100 -0.07 19.66 12.52
C ILE A 100 0.82 20.91 12.52
N LEU A 101 1.56 21.15 11.43
CA LEU A 101 2.40 22.35 11.28
C LEU A 101 1.57 23.64 11.24
N ASN A 102 0.33 23.57 10.75
CA ASN A 102 -0.63 24.67 10.78
C ASN A 102 -1.48 24.69 12.08
N ASP A 103 -1.14 23.83 13.07
CA ASP A 103 -1.86 23.61 14.33
C ASP A 103 -3.35 23.22 14.17
N VAL A 104 -3.73 22.65 13.02
CA VAL A 104 -5.09 22.19 12.73
C VAL A 104 -5.15 20.67 12.75
N ARG A 105 -5.70 20.09 13.83
CA ARG A 105 -5.91 18.63 13.97
C ARG A 105 -7.30 18.21 13.50
N SER A 106 -7.60 18.44 12.23
CA SER A 106 -8.92 18.16 11.63
C SER A 106 -8.78 17.31 10.38
N LEU A 107 -9.47 16.17 10.32
CA LEU A 107 -9.54 15.34 9.11
C LEU A 107 -10.12 16.10 7.92
N ARG A 108 -11.03 17.07 8.16
CA ARG A 108 -11.56 17.93 7.09
C ARG A 108 -10.48 18.83 6.49
N TYR A 109 -9.53 19.29 7.31
CA TYR A 109 -8.43 20.11 6.83
C TYR A 109 -7.44 19.27 6.01
N ILE A 110 -7.15 18.05 6.48
CA ILE A 110 -6.33 17.08 5.76
C ILE A 110 -6.96 16.72 4.41
N ASP A 111 -8.28 16.53 4.36
CA ASP A 111 -9.02 16.29 3.11
C ASP A 111 -8.84 17.43 2.09
N ARG A 112 -8.95 18.69 2.54
CA ARG A 112 -8.69 19.86 1.68
C ARG A 112 -7.28 19.87 1.13
N ILE A 113 -6.27 19.56 1.96
CA ILE A 113 -4.86 19.46 1.53
C ILE A 113 -4.71 18.38 0.45
N LEU A 114 -5.29 17.20 0.67
CA LEU A 114 -5.22 16.07 -0.26
C LEU A 114 -5.87 16.40 -1.61
N ILE A 115 -7.04 17.04 -1.60
CA ILE A 115 -7.73 17.51 -2.81
C ILE A 115 -6.88 18.55 -3.56
N GLU A 116 -6.30 19.51 -2.83
CA GLU A 116 -5.43 20.52 -3.43
C GLU A 116 -4.20 19.90 -4.10
N TRP A 117 -3.55 18.94 -3.44
CA TRP A 117 -2.40 18.22 -3.98
C TRP A 117 -2.77 17.36 -5.19
N ARG A 118 -3.93 16.71 -5.17
CA ARG A 118 -4.48 15.98 -6.33
C ARG A 118 -4.71 16.91 -7.52
N ASN A 119 -5.32 18.07 -7.29
CA ASN A 119 -5.57 19.08 -8.33
C ASN A 119 -4.27 19.59 -8.95
N LYS A 120 -3.21 19.72 -8.15
CA LYS A 120 -1.88 20.16 -8.57
C LYS A 120 -1.00 19.05 -9.14
N LYS A 121 -1.51 17.81 -9.23
CA LYS A 121 -0.77 16.62 -9.71
C LYS A 121 0.55 16.44 -8.95
N LEU A 122 0.47 16.59 -7.63
CA LEU A 122 1.58 16.36 -6.70
C LEU A 122 1.60 14.88 -6.30
N ASP A 123 2.02 14.05 -7.24
CA ASP A 123 1.96 12.58 -7.12
C ASP A 123 3.22 11.98 -6.44
N THR A 124 4.15 12.81 -5.97
CA THR A 124 5.45 12.36 -5.43
C THR A 124 5.81 13.14 -4.16
N ILE A 125 6.41 12.47 -3.16
CA ILE A 125 6.83 13.10 -1.90
C ILE A 125 7.77 14.28 -2.17
N GLU A 126 8.69 14.15 -3.12
CA GLU A 126 9.62 15.23 -3.48
C GLU A 126 8.87 16.48 -3.94
N LYS A 127 7.87 16.33 -4.81
CA LYS A 127 7.05 17.43 -5.30
C LYS A 127 6.24 18.08 -4.18
N ILE A 128 5.69 17.27 -3.27
CA ILE A 128 4.94 17.74 -2.10
C ILE A 128 5.84 18.57 -1.19
N ARG A 129 7.06 18.09 -0.88
CA ARG A 129 8.00 18.81 -0.02
C ARG A 129 8.45 20.13 -0.64
N GLU A 130 8.69 20.16 -1.94
CA GLU A 130 9.00 21.38 -2.67
C GLU A 130 7.82 22.37 -2.61
N TYR A 131 6.60 21.85 -2.80
CA TYR A 131 5.37 22.63 -2.71
C TYR A 131 5.16 23.23 -1.32
N SER A 132 5.21 22.44 -0.25
CA SER A 132 5.06 22.92 1.14
C SER A 132 6.11 23.97 1.50
N LYS A 133 7.35 23.83 1.01
CA LYS A 133 8.41 24.83 1.22
C LYS A 133 8.09 26.16 0.55
N ASN A 134 7.51 26.13 -0.64
CA ASN A 134 7.13 27.33 -1.40
C ASN A 134 5.82 27.96 -0.92
N TYR A 135 4.89 27.14 -0.39
CA TYR A 135 3.59 27.59 0.12
C TYR A 135 3.70 28.35 1.44
N LYS A 136 4.62 27.94 2.33
CA LYS A 136 4.97 28.70 3.55
C LYS A 136 5.47 30.12 3.28
N LEU A 137 5.91 30.41 2.05
CA LEU A 137 6.33 31.74 1.63
C LEU A 137 5.17 32.62 1.14
N ARG A 138 3.93 32.10 1.06
CA ARG A 138 2.80 32.72 0.34
C ARG A 138 1.45 32.80 1.08
N SER A 139 1.30 32.30 2.30
CA SER A 139 0.01 32.24 3.02
C SER A 139 0.16 32.97 4.37
N ASP A 140 -0.19 34.24 4.55
CA ASP A 140 -1.49 34.91 4.51
C ASP A 140 -2.60 34.22 3.70
N PHE A 141 -3.31 33.28 4.32
CA PHE A 141 -4.66 32.92 3.88
C PHE A 141 -5.66 33.36 4.94
N GLU A 142 -6.46 34.34 4.53
CA GLU A 142 -7.60 34.89 5.24
C GLU A 142 -8.61 33.80 5.57
N ASP A 143 -8.99 33.76 6.85
CA ASP A 143 -10.25 33.20 7.31
C ASP A 143 -11.38 33.82 6.49
N THR A 144 -11.90 33.08 5.51
CA THR A 144 -13.23 33.33 4.98
C THR A 144 -14.06 32.08 5.18
N ASP A 145 -14.84 32.15 6.26
CA ASP A 145 -16.10 31.44 6.42
C ASP A 145 -16.90 31.54 5.11
N ASN A 146 -16.78 30.52 4.27
CA ASN A 146 -17.77 30.22 3.25
C ASN A 146 -18.39 28.88 3.64
N GLU A 147 -19.42 28.97 4.48
CA GLU A 147 -20.30 27.87 4.90
C GLU A 147 -21.22 27.37 3.78
N GLU A 148 -21.08 27.84 2.54
CA GLU A 148 -21.97 27.46 1.44
C GLU A 148 -21.16 26.83 0.30
N GLU A 149 -21.56 25.60 -0.07
CA GLU A 149 -21.06 24.78 -1.19
C GLU A 149 -19.85 23.84 -0.95
N ILE A 150 -19.91 22.98 0.08
CA ILE A 150 -19.12 21.72 0.08
C ILE A 150 -20.02 20.55 0.51
N PHE A 151 -20.64 19.94 -0.51
CA PHE A 151 -21.34 18.64 -0.54
C PHE A 151 -22.31 18.28 0.60
N HIS A 152 -23.58 18.56 0.35
CA HIS A 152 -24.68 17.69 0.78
C HIS A 152 -24.51 16.31 0.13
N TYR A 153 -23.90 15.35 0.82
CA TYR A 153 -24.18 13.94 0.53
C TYR A 153 -25.46 13.56 1.27
N ASN A 154 -26.53 13.48 0.47
CA ASN A 154 -27.85 13.01 0.83
C ASN A 154 -27.73 11.54 1.30
N TRP A 155 -27.91 11.30 2.60
CA TRP A 155 -27.82 9.97 3.23
C TRP A 155 -28.97 9.02 2.82
N LEU A 156 -29.92 9.44 1.98
CA LEU A 156 -31.14 8.66 1.69
C LEU A 156 -31.41 8.44 0.19
N ASP A 157 -30.40 8.09 -0.59
CA ASP A 157 -30.63 7.58 -1.95
C ASP A 157 -29.98 6.19 -2.11
N ASN A 158 -30.55 5.23 -1.39
CA ASN A 158 -30.54 3.81 -1.74
C ASN A 158 -31.99 3.30 -1.60
N GLU A 159 -32.77 3.50 -2.67
CA GLU A 159 -33.86 2.62 -3.09
C GLU A 159 -33.75 2.37 -4.59
#